data_AF-A0A923HUT5-F1
#
_entry.id   AF-A0A923HUT5-F1
#
_cell.length_a   1.000
_cell.length_b   1.000
_cell.length_c   1.000
_cell.angle_alpha   90.00
_cell.angle_beta   90.00
_cell.angle_gamma   90.00
#
_symmetry.space_group_name_H-M   'P 1'
#
loop_
_entity.id
_entity.type
_entity.pdbx_description
1 polymer ?
#
loop_
_entity_poly.entity_id
_entity_poly.type
_entity_poly.pdbx_seq_one_letter_code
_entity_poly.pdbx_strand_id
1 'polypeptide(L)'
;MKGLILKDFINLGRSFKSVGVALVALAIIFIPMGNESFISGMIVLMFAMMVITTMSYDDTAKWDTYALTMPITRKEVVRSKYLLLLMLDLTGVVLALALAFVGSFLKGTGITVETLLGILIILMIAVIFGSALIPLIYKFGPEKARLMIVLCAAIPTAVLLIVAKLNVPFPAIGNEETVFGIIMIAMALISLVIFFASYFISVKIYQKKEF
;
A
#
# COMPACT_ATOMS: atom_id res chain seq x y z
N MET A 1 21.06 -8.45 -4.99
CA MET A 1 19.82 -7.96 -4.34
C MET A 1 20.03 -6.89 -3.25
N LYS A 2 20.94 -7.07 -2.26
CA LYS A 2 21.14 -6.08 -1.17
C LYS A 2 21.43 -4.65 -1.66
N GLY A 3 22.22 -4.50 -2.73
CA GLY A 3 22.54 -3.18 -3.31
C GLY A 3 21.33 -2.45 -3.92
N LEU A 4 20.36 -3.17 -4.49
CA LEU A 4 19.13 -2.57 -5.03
C LEU A 4 18.25 -1.99 -3.92
N ILE A 5 18.09 -2.74 -2.82
CA ILE A 5 17.34 -2.29 -1.65
C ILE A 5 18.04 -1.09 -1.00
N LEU A 6 19.36 -1.15 -0.85
CA LEU A 6 20.13 -0.03 -0.29
C LEU A 6 19.98 1.25 -1.13
N LYS A 7 20.02 1.14 -2.46
CA LYS A 7 19.77 2.26 -3.38
C LYS A 7 18.40 2.89 -3.10
N ASP A 8 17.37 2.06 -3.01
CA ASP A 8 16.02 2.55 -2.78
C ASP A 8 15.86 3.22 -1.41
N PHE A 9 16.47 2.69 -0.35
CA PHE A 9 16.50 3.34 0.97
C PHE A 9 17.25 4.68 0.95
N ILE A 10 18.36 4.79 0.22
CA ILE A 10 19.09 6.04 0.05
C ILE A 10 18.21 7.08 -0.69
N ASN A 11 17.55 6.66 -1.78
CA ASN A 11 16.63 7.52 -2.52
C ASN A 11 15.45 7.97 -1.66
N LEU A 12 14.94 7.08 -0.80
CA LEU A 12 13.88 7.40 0.13
C LEU A 12 14.33 8.25 1.33
N GLY A 13 15.63 8.45 1.57
CA GLY A 13 16.12 9.19 2.74
C GLY A 13 15.53 10.60 2.87
N ARG A 14 15.33 11.32 1.75
CA ARG A 14 14.63 12.62 1.75
C ARG A 14 13.12 12.48 1.96
N SER A 15 12.51 11.48 1.34
CA SER A 15 11.08 11.18 1.52
C SER A 15 10.76 10.77 2.96
N PHE A 16 11.63 10.03 3.65
CA PHE A 16 11.48 9.67 5.07
C PHE A 16 11.45 10.90 5.98
N LYS A 17 12.24 11.95 5.69
CA LYS A 17 12.16 13.20 6.46
C LYS A 17 10.80 13.88 6.26
N SER A 18 10.33 13.97 5.03
CA SER A 18 9.02 14.56 4.72
C SER A 18 7.86 13.76 5.34
N VAL A 19 7.91 12.43 5.25
CA VAL A 19 6.94 11.53 5.88
C VAL A 19 7.00 11.68 7.40
N GLY A 20 8.19 11.73 8.01
CA GLY A 20 8.34 11.93 9.46
C GLY A 20 7.70 13.24 9.95
N VAL A 21 7.89 14.35 9.24
CA VAL A 21 7.23 15.63 9.56
C VAL A 21 5.72 15.50 9.44
N ALA A 22 5.22 14.88 8.37
CA ALA A 22 3.80 14.65 8.17
C ALA A 22 3.19 13.76 9.27
N LEU A 23 3.89 12.71 9.71
CA LEU A 23 3.47 11.83 10.80
C LEU A 23 3.29 12.60 12.11
N VAL A 24 4.26 13.45 12.46
CA VAL A 24 4.18 14.28 13.67
C VAL A 24 2.99 15.25 13.59
N ALA A 25 2.81 15.91 12.44
CA ALA A 25 1.68 16.81 12.24
C ALA A 25 0.33 16.08 12.37
N LEU A 26 0.18 14.91 11.74
CA LEU A 26 -1.04 14.11 11.83
C LEU A 26 -1.30 13.62 13.26
N ALA A 27 -0.26 13.19 13.99
CA ALA A 27 -0.37 12.76 15.36
C ALA A 27 -0.89 13.89 16.27
N ILE A 28 -0.34 15.10 16.15
CA ILE A 28 -0.75 16.26 16.95
C ILE A 28 -2.22 16.63 16.70
N ILE A 29 -2.67 16.58 15.45
CA ILE A 29 -4.02 16.99 15.07
C ILE A 29 -5.07 15.96 15.50
N PHE A 30 -4.83 14.68 15.20
CA PHE A 30 -5.90 13.68 15.23
C PHE A 30 -5.94 12.82 16.51
N ILE A 31 -4.84 12.72 17.27
CA ILE A 31 -4.85 12.01 18.57
C ILE A 31 -5.84 12.66 19.55
N PRO A 32 -5.87 13.99 19.73
CA PRO A 32 -6.84 14.65 20.61
C PRO A 32 -8.29 14.50 20.14
N MET A 33 -8.51 14.38 18.82
CA MET A 33 -9.84 14.17 18.23
C MET A 33 -10.33 12.72 18.38
N GLY A 34 -9.47 11.83 18.85
CA GLY A 34 -9.76 10.43 19.09
C GLY A 34 -9.91 9.56 17.84
N ASN A 35 -9.51 10.06 16.67
CA ASN A 35 -9.62 9.37 15.38
C ASN A 35 -8.38 8.51 15.07
N GLU A 36 -7.97 7.66 16.00
CA GLU A 36 -6.73 6.86 15.90
C GLU A 36 -6.72 5.93 14.68
N SER A 37 -7.82 5.21 14.42
CA SER A 37 -7.94 4.31 13.27
C SER A 37 -7.72 5.02 11.93
N PHE A 38 -8.14 6.28 11.82
CA PHE A 38 -7.95 7.07 10.61
C PHE A 38 -6.47 7.42 10.40
N ILE A 39 -5.78 7.86 11.45
CA ILE A 39 -4.34 8.16 11.41
C ILE A 39 -3.58 6.89 11.02
N SER A 40 -3.81 5.79 11.74
CA SER A 40 -3.17 4.50 11.47
C SER A 40 -3.30 4.10 10.00
N GLY A 41 -4.48 4.32 9.41
CA GLY A 41 -4.71 4.04 8.01
C GLY A 41 -3.95 4.93 7.04
N MET A 42 -3.91 6.24 7.31
CA MET A 42 -3.13 7.18 6.51
C MET A 42 -1.65 6.81 6.48
N ILE A 43 -1.11 6.38 7.63
CA ILE A 43 0.30 6.01 7.75
C ILE A 43 0.64 4.84 6.85
N VAL A 44 -0.11 3.74 6.97
CA VAL A 44 0.13 2.54 6.17
C VAL A 44 0.05 2.87 4.67
N LEU A 45 -0.94 3.66 4.25
CA LEU A 45 -1.07 4.09 2.86
C LEU A 45 0.07 5.01 2.39
N MET A 46 0.54 5.93 3.24
CA MET A 46 1.68 6.80 2.91
C MET A 46 2.95 5.97 2.65
N PHE A 47 3.20 4.93 3.45
CA PHE A 47 4.32 4.02 3.24
C PHE A 47 4.17 3.21 1.95
N ALA A 48 2.96 2.71 1.63
CA ALA A 48 2.70 2.05 0.36
C ALA A 48 2.98 2.98 -0.85
N MET A 49 2.65 4.27 -0.73
CA MET A 49 2.93 5.27 -1.78
C MET A 49 4.43 5.58 -1.95
N MET A 50 5.27 5.34 -0.94
CA MET A 50 6.72 5.56 -1.07
C MET A 50 7.35 4.63 -2.12
N VAL A 51 6.79 3.44 -2.35
CA VAL A 51 7.21 2.54 -3.44
C VAL A 51 7.10 3.24 -4.79
N ILE A 52 5.97 3.92 -5.03
CA ILE A 52 5.72 4.68 -6.26
C ILE A 52 6.76 5.78 -6.43
N THR A 53 7.09 6.48 -5.34
CA THR A 53 8.12 7.52 -5.35
C THR A 53 9.47 6.96 -5.76
N THR A 54 9.87 5.77 -5.28
CA THR A 54 11.11 5.13 -5.75
C THR A 54 11.09 4.80 -7.23
N MET A 55 9.98 4.26 -7.74
CA MET A 55 9.85 3.93 -9.15
C MET A 55 9.79 5.19 -10.02
N SER A 56 9.23 6.28 -9.52
CA SER A 56 9.23 7.57 -10.19
C SER A 56 10.64 8.15 -10.29
N TYR A 57 11.45 8.04 -9.23
CA TYR A 57 12.86 8.44 -9.30
C TYR A 57 13.66 7.56 -10.26
N ASP A 58 13.38 6.26 -10.30
CA ASP A 58 14.03 5.33 -11.23
C ASP A 58 13.71 5.66 -12.70
N ASP A 59 12.47 6.03 -13.01
CA ASP A 59 12.04 6.44 -14.34
C ASP A 59 12.71 7.76 -14.76
N THR A 60 12.69 8.78 -13.88
CA THR A 60 13.35 10.07 -14.14
C THR A 60 14.86 9.92 -14.35
N ALA A 61 15.50 9.00 -13.61
CA ALA A 61 16.92 8.71 -13.74
C ALA A 61 17.26 7.74 -14.88
N LYS A 62 16.27 7.23 -15.62
CA LYS A 62 16.42 6.13 -16.60
C LYS A 62 17.21 4.95 -16.04
N TRP A 63 17.02 4.64 -14.76
CA TRP A 63 17.78 3.63 -14.03
C TRP A 63 17.65 2.24 -14.68
N ASP A 64 16.51 1.94 -15.29
CA ASP A 64 16.27 0.66 -15.96
C ASP A 64 17.29 0.36 -17.07
N THR A 65 17.76 1.37 -17.81
CA THR A 65 18.79 1.18 -18.86
C THR A 65 20.15 0.82 -18.25
N TYR A 66 20.50 1.45 -17.12
CA TYR A 66 21.74 1.15 -16.39
C TYR A 66 21.67 -0.18 -15.64
N ALA A 67 20.49 -0.57 -15.16
CA ALA A 67 20.27 -1.84 -14.50
C ALA A 67 20.59 -3.03 -15.44
N LEU A 68 20.35 -2.88 -16.75
CA LEU A 68 20.61 -3.92 -17.75
C LEU A 68 22.09 -4.12 -18.09
N THR A 69 22.97 -3.18 -17.76
CA THR A 69 24.43 -3.32 -17.96
C THR A 69 25.13 -3.94 -16.76
N MET A 70 24.45 -4.04 -15.62
CA MET A 70 24.93 -4.72 -14.42
C MET A 70 24.65 -6.24 -14.50
N PRO A 71 25.40 -7.09 -13.77
CA PRO A 71 25.16 -8.53 -13.71
C PRO A 71 23.95 -8.86 -12.81
N ILE A 72 22.81 -8.24 -13.09
CA ILE A 72 21.53 -8.43 -12.37
C ILE A 72 20.48 -8.93 -13.35
N THR A 73 19.67 -9.88 -12.90
CA THR A 73 18.61 -10.41 -13.75
C THR A 73 17.36 -9.52 -13.69
N ARG A 74 16.62 -9.45 -14.80
CA ARG A 74 15.32 -8.75 -14.89
C ARG A 74 14.32 -9.19 -13.80
N LYS A 75 14.38 -10.46 -13.37
CA LYS A 75 13.55 -11.01 -12.29
C LYS A 75 13.94 -10.46 -10.92
N GLU A 76 15.22 -10.21 -10.68
CA GLU A 76 15.71 -9.66 -9.40
C GLU A 76 15.32 -8.19 -9.22
N VAL A 77 15.24 -7.41 -10.30
CA VAL A 77 14.76 -6.02 -10.26
C VAL A 77 13.29 -5.96 -9.86
N VAL A 78 12.44 -6.80 -10.46
CA VAL A 78 11.03 -6.88 -10.08
C VAL A 78 10.91 -7.39 -8.63
N ARG A 79 11.65 -8.44 -8.26
CA ARG A 79 11.63 -8.99 -6.90
C ARG A 79 12.05 -7.97 -5.85
N SER A 80 13.04 -7.10 -6.12
CA SER A 80 13.46 -6.09 -5.16
C SER A 80 12.36 -5.06 -4.89
N LYS A 81 11.56 -4.68 -5.90
CA LYS A 81 10.45 -3.73 -5.72
C LYS A 81 9.28 -4.31 -4.92
N TYR A 82 8.94 -5.58 -5.14
CA TYR A 82 7.93 -6.27 -4.31
C TYR A 82 8.40 -6.48 -2.87
N LEU A 83 9.68 -6.79 -2.66
CA LEU A 83 10.26 -6.88 -1.31
C LEU A 83 10.26 -5.50 -0.62
N LEU A 84 10.56 -4.44 -1.36
CA LEU A 84 10.52 -3.08 -0.85
C LEU A 84 9.10 -2.64 -0.46
N LEU A 85 8.09 -2.98 -1.27
CA LEU A 85 6.68 -2.78 -0.92
C LEU A 85 6.35 -3.45 0.43
N LEU A 86 6.66 -4.74 0.58
CA LEU A 86 6.40 -5.45 1.84
C LEU A 86 7.16 -4.84 3.03
N MET A 87 8.42 -4.45 2.86
CA MET A 87 9.20 -3.81 3.92
C MET A 87 8.59 -2.47 4.35
N LEU A 88 8.14 -1.65 3.39
CA LEU A 88 7.52 -0.36 3.68
C LEU A 88 6.15 -0.54 4.33
N ASP A 89 5.31 -1.45 3.83
CA ASP A 89 4.00 -1.74 4.42
C ASP A 89 4.13 -2.25 5.86
N LEU A 90 5.08 -3.16 6.13
CA LEU A 90 5.38 -3.63 7.48
C LEU A 90 5.86 -2.49 8.39
N THR A 91 6.72 -1.60 7.87
CA THR A 91 7.18 -0.43 8.63
C THR A 91 6.01 0.51 8.96
N GLY A 92 5.10 0.73 8.00
CA GLY A 92 3.89 1.50 8.19
C GLY A 92 2.99 0.90 9.28
N VAL A 93 2.81 -0.43 9.30
CA VAL A 93 2.03 -1.14 10.33
C VAL A 93 2.67 -1.00 11.70
N VAL A 94 3.99 -1.18 11.82
CA VAL A 94 4.69 -1.04 13.11
C VAL A 94 4.51 0.38 13.66
N LEU A 95 4.62 1.40 12.81
CA LEU A 95 4.40 2.78 13.22
C LEU A 95 2.93 3.08 13.56
N ALA A 96 1.99 2.51 12.80
CA ALA A 96 0.56 2.63 13.08
C ALA A 96 0.19 2.00 14.43
N LEU A 97 0.75 0.85 14.77
CA LEU A 97 0.59 0.20 16.06
C LEU A 97 1.23 1.00 17.19
N ALA A 98 2.43 1.54 16.99
CA ALA A 98 3.09 2.39 17.98
C ALA A 98 2.26 3.64 18.29
N LEU A 99 1.66 4.27 17.28
CA LEU A 99 0.78 5.43 17.48
C LEU A 99 -0.54 5.06 18.14
N ALA A 100 -1.15 3.94 17.76
CA ALA A 100 -2.35 3.43 18.43
C ALA A 100 -2.07 3.16 19.92
N PHE A 101 -0.90 2.58 20.24
CA PHE A 101 -0.48 2.36 21.62
C PHE A 101 -0.32 3.68 22.39
N VAL A 102 0.33 4.69 21.80
CA VAL A 102 0.49 6.01 22.42
C VAL A 102 -0.86 6.71 22.62
N GLY A 103 -1.75 6.67 21.63
CA GLY A 103 -3.10 7.25 21.72
C GLY A 103 -3.95 6.60 22.82
N SER A 104 -3.93 5.27 22.84
CA SER A 104 -4.59 4.44 23.86
C SER A 104 -4.04 4.75 25.27
N PHE A 105 -2.71 4.85 25.42
CA PHE A 105 -2.07 5.20 26.69
C PHE A 105 -2.48 6.59 27.19
N LEU A 106 -2.55 7.59 26.30
CA LEU A 106 -2.97 8.95 26.66
C LEU A 106 -4.43 9.04 27.10
N LYS A 107 -5.31 8.19 26.56
CA LYS A 107 -6.72 8.13 26.94
C LYS A 107 -7.03 7.23 28.14
N GLY A 108 -6.05 6.45 28.60
CA GLY A 108 -6.26 5.43 29.64
C GLY A 108 -7.13 4.25 29.19
N THR A 109 -7.41 4.12 27.89
CA THR A 109 -8.15 3.01 27.31
C THR A 109 -7.16 2.01 26.72
N GLY A 110 -7.37 0.70 26.91
CA GLY A 110 -6.55 -0.31 26.24
C GLY A 110 -6.72 -0.26 24.71
N ILE A 111 -5.79 -0.88 23.97
CA ILE A 111 -5.93 -1.06 22.51
C ILE A 111 -7.19 -1.88 22.27
N THR A 112 -8.15 -1.31 21.53
CA THR A 112 -9.39 -2.00 21.19
C THR A 112 -9.15 -2.97 20.03
N VAL A 113 -9.87 -4.09 20.02
CA VAL A 113 -9.81 -5.08 18.93
C VAL A 113 -10.16 -4.42 17.58
N GLU A 114 -11.06 -3.44 17.58
CA GLU A 114 -11.45 -2.67 16.39
C GLU A 114 -10.29 -1.93 15.73
N THR A 115 -9.39 -1.32 16.52
CA THR A 115 -8.22 -0.62 15.97
C THR A 115 -7.25 -1.60 15.29
N LEU A 116 -7.06 -2.77 15.88
CA LEU A 116 -6.21 -3.83 15.32
C LEU A 116 -6.79 -4.39 14.01
N LEU A 117 -8.10 -4.64 14.00
CA LEU A 117 -8.82 -5.08 12.80
C LEU A 117 -8.76 -4.01 11.70
N GLY A 118 -8.90 -2.73 12.06
CA GLY A 118 -8.77 -1.62 11.13
C GLY A 118 -7.38 -1.57 10.48
N ILE A 119 -6.32 -1.67 11.26
CA ILE A 119 -4.93 -1.71 10.76
C ILE A 119 -4.73 -2.89 9.81
N LEU A 120 -5.28 -4.07 10.13
CA LEU A 120 -5.17 -5.26 9.31
C LEU A 120 -5.91 -5.10 7.96
N ILE A 121 -7.11 -4.53 7.97
CA ILE A 121 -7.87 -4.23 6.74
C ILE A 121 -7.09 -3.25 5.87
N ILE A 122 -6.52 -2.20 6.47
CA ILE A 122 -5.76 -1.20 5.72
C ILE A 122 -4.47 -1.79 5.15
N LEU A 123 -3.80 -2.69 5.88
CA LEU A 123 -2.65 -3.43 5.36
C LEU A 123 -3.04 -4.24 4.11
N MET A 124 -4.16 -4.96 4.13
CA MET A 124 -4.63 -5.70 2.95
C MET A 124 -4.88 -4.78 1.77
N ILE A 125 -5.52 -3.63 2.01
CA ILE A 125 -5.77 -2.62 0.98
C ILE A 125 -4.44 -2.07 0.43
N ALA A 126 -3.48 -1.75 1.30
CA ALA A 126 -2.17 -1.24 0.91
C ALA A 126 -1.39 -2.25 0.04
N VAL A 127 -1.42 -3.53 0.40
CA VAL A 127 -0.78 -4.60 -0.38
C VAL A 127 -1.46 -4.77 -1.74
N ILE A 128 -2.80 -4.78 -1.80
CA ILE A 128 -3.55 -4.84 -3.06
C ILE A 128 -3.20 -3.64 -3.94
N PHE A 129 -3.22 -2.45 -3.35
CA PHE A 129 -2.95 -1.19 -4.02
C PHE A 129 -1.53 -1.17 -4.59
N GLY A 130 -0.51 -1.42 -3.77
CA GLY A 130 0.88 -1.47 -4.17
C GLY A 130 1.17 -2.57 -5.20
N SER A 131 0.53 -3.74 -5.05
CA SER A 131 0.68 -4.86 -5.99
C SER A 131 0.09 -4.52 -7.35
N ALA A 132 -1.12 -3.96 -7.42
CA ALA A 132 -1.74 -3.56 -8.68
C ALA A 132 -0.95 -2.44 -9.39
N LEU A 133 -0.26 -1.61 -8.60
CA LEU A 133 0.50 -0.47 -9.06
C LEU A 133 1.78 -0.80 -9.81
N ILE A 134 2.58 -1.70 -9.26
CA ILE A 134 3.89 -2.08 -9.82
C ILE A 134 3.82 -2.46 -11.32
N PRO A 135 2.91 -3.35 -11.79
CA PRO A 135 2.82 -3.69 -13.21
C PRO A 135 2.33 -2.52 -14.07
N LEU A 136 1.43 -1.67 -13.54
CA LEU A 136 0.96 -0.48 -14.24
C LEU A 136 2.11 0.50 -14.48
N ILE A 137 2.94 0.74 -13.46
CA ILE A 137 4.13 1.60 -13.58
C ILE A 137 5.11 1.02 -14.60
N TYR A 138 5.37 -0.29 -14.56
CA TYR A 138 6.27 -0.91 -15.54
C TYR A 138 5.75 -0.80 -16.99
N LYS A 139 4.42 -0.86 -17.19
CA LYS A 139 3.83 -0.82 -18.54
C LYS A 139 3.65 0.61 -19.08
N PHE A 140 3.16 1.54 -18.27
CA PHE A 140 2.72 2.86 -18.72
C PHE A 140 3.58 4.03 -18.22
N GLY A 141 4.53 3.75 -17.33
CA GLY A 141 5.31 4.77 -16.63
C GLY A 141 4.58 5.34 -15.41
N PRO A 142 5.29 6.00 -14.48
CA PRO A 142 4.76 6.47 -13.20
C PRO A 142 3.71 7.58 -13.32
N GLU A 143 3.84 8.47 -14.31
CA GLU A 143 2.87 9.56 -14.59
C GLU A 143 1.50 9.01 -14.99
N LYS A 144 1.47 8.13 -16.01
CA LYS A 144 0.21 7.54 -16.50
C LYS A 144 -0.37 6.52 -15.52
N ALA A 145 0.49 5.80 -14.79
CA ALA A 145 0.04 4.89 -13.74
C ALA A 145 -0.71 5.65 -12.65
N ARG A 146 -0.24 6.84 -12.22
CA ARG A 146 -0.95 7.67 -11.24
C ARG A 146 -2.36 8.04 -11.70
N LEU A 147 -2.52 8.48 -12.95
CA LEU A 147 -3.85 8.78 -13.51
C LEU A 147 -4.74 7.53 -13.60
N MET A 148 -4.20 6.39 -14.02
CA MET A 148 -4.94 5.14 -14.12
C MET A 148 -5.44 4.62 -12.77
N ILE A 149 -4.69 4.83 -11.68
CA ILE A 149 -5.15 4.49 -10.33
C ILE A 149 -6.35 5.33 -9.93
N VAL A 150 -6.28 6.65 -10.15
CA VAL A 150 -7.38 7.55 -9.77
C VAL A 150 -8.66 7.12 -10.49
N LEU A 151 -8.56 6.74 -11.76
CA LEU A 151 -9.67 6.18 -12.51
C LEU A 151 -10.14 4.82 -11.95
N CYS A 152 -9.22 3.90 -11.66
CA CYS A 152 -9.54 2.60 -11.06
C CYS A 152 -10.13 2.71 -9.65
N ALA A 153 -9.86 3.78 -8.89
CA ALA A 153 -10.44 4.04 -7.59
C ALA A 153 -11.80 4.77 -7.69
N ALA A 154 -11.93 5.70 -8.63
CA ALA A 154 -13.13 6.50 -8.85
C ALA A 154 -14.29 5.70 -9.46
N ILE A 155 -13.99 4.75 -10.37
CA ILE A 155 -15.04 3.96 -11.04
C ILE A 155 -15.79 3.06 -10.03
N PRO A 156 -15.14 2.25 -9.17
CA PRO A 156 -15.84 1.43 -8.19
C PRO A 156 -16.58 2.26 -7.13
N THR A 157 -16.02 3.38 -6.68
CA THR A 157 -16.72 4.26 -5.73
C THR A 157 -17.95 4.91 -6.36
N ALA A 158 -17.88 5.35 -7.62
CA ALA A 158 -19.04 5.86 -8.35
C ALA A 158 -20.12 4.78 -8.53
N VAL A 159 -19.71 3.54 -8.88
CA VAL A 159 -20.64 2.40 -9.00
C VAL A 159 -21.30 2.08 -7.66
N LEU A 160 -20.54 2.04 -6.56
CA LEU A 160 -21.08 1.80 -5.22
C LEU A 160 -22.06 2.90 -4.80
N LEU A 161 -21.78 4.17 -5.09
CA LEU A 161 -22.70 5.27 -4.80
C LEU A 161 -23.99 5.19 -5.62
N ILE A 162 -23.92 4.73 -6.87
CA ILE A 162 -25.10 4.49 -7.73
C ILE A 162 -25.91 3.31 -7.19
N VAL A 163 -25.26 2.20 -6.83
CA VAL A 163 -25.91 1.00 -6.25
C VAL A 163 -26.54 1.31 -4.88
N ALA A 164 -25.87 2.12 -4.05
CA ALA A 164 -26.41 2.57 -2.77
C ALA A 164 -27.66 3.45 -2.95
N LYS A 165 -27.70 4.29 -3.99
CA LYS A 165 -28.91 5.05 -4.36
C LYS A 165 -30.03 4.17 -4.91
N LEU A 166 -29.71 2.99 -5.44
CA LEU A 166 -30.69 2.01 -5.94
C LEU A 166 -31.28 1.11 -4.84
N ASN A 167 -30.86 1.31 -3.58
CA ASN A 167 -31.41 0.63 -2.40
C ASN A 167 -31.49 -0.90 -2.56
N VAL A 168 -30.47 -1.48 -3.21
CA VAL A 168 -30.39 -2.92 -3.43
C VAL A 168 -30.29 -3.60 -2.06
N PRO A 169 -31.22 -4.49 -1.68
CA PRO A 169 -31.17 -5.15 -0.39
C PRO A 169 -29.91 -6.02 -0.32
N PHE A 170 -28.99 -5.67 0.59
CA PHE A 170 -27.92 -6.58 0.96
C PHE A 170 -28.56 -7.83 1.57
N PRO A 171 -28.23 -9.04 1.09
CA PRO A 171 -28.74 -10.24 1.72
C PRO A 171 -28.25 -10.25 3.17
N ALA A 172 -29.19 -10.29 4.11
CA ALA A 172 -28.93 -10.44 5.54
C ALA A 172 -28.40 -11.86 5.76
N ILE A 173 -27.10 -12.05 5.53
CA ILE A 173 -26.41 -13.30 5.78
C ILE A 173 -26.07 -13.29 7.27
N GLY A 174 -26.71 -14.15 8.07
CA GLY A 174 -26.26 -14.64 9.39
C GLY A 174 -25.79 -13.62 10.45
N ASN A 175 -25.20 -14.14 11.54
CA ASN A 175 -24.61 -13.33 12.61
C ASN A 175 -23.53 -12.40 12.04
N GLU A 176 -23.64 -11.09 12.31
CA GLU A 176 -22.76 -10.04 11.77
C GLU A 176 -21.26 -10.34 11.99
N GLU A 177 -20.90 -10.92 13.14
CA GLU A 177 -19.53 -11.30 13.46
C GLU A 177 -18.97 -12.44 12.57
N THR A 178 -19.80 -13.44 12.27
CA THR A 178 -19.38 -14.57 11.42
C THR A 178 -19.19 -14.14 9.97
N VAL A 179 -20.05 -13.25 9.48
CA VAL A 179 -19.93 -12.69 8.12
C VAL A 179 -18.73 -11.77 8.01
N PHE A 180 -18.46 -10.95 9.02
CA PHE A 180 -17.27 -10.11 9.06
C PHE A 180 -15.98 -10.96 9.03
N GLY A 181 -15.92 -12.04 9.80
CA GLY A 181 -14.80 -12.99 9.77
C GLY A 181 -14.58 -13.63 8.40
N ILE A 182 -15.66 -14.07 7.73
CA ILE A 182 -15.60 -14.64 6.38
C ILE A 182 -15.10 -13.60 5.36
N ILE A 183 -15.59 -12.36 5.42
CA ILE A 183 -15.16 -11.27 4.54
C ILE A 183 -13.67 -10.97 4.74
N MET A 184 -13.18 -10.95 5.98
CA MET A 184 -11.77 -10.74 6.27
C MET A 184 -10.88 -11.85 5.69
N ILE A 185 -11.26 -13.11 5.87
CA ILE A 185 -10.51 -14.24 5.31
C ILE A 185 -10.52 -14.15 3.78
N ALA A 186 -11.66 -13.84 3.18
CA ALA A 186 -11.77 -13.64 1.74
C ALA A 186 -10.86 -12.51 1.24
N MET A 187 -10.84 -11.34 1.91
CA MET A 187 -9.94 -10.24 1.57
C MET A 187 -8.46 -10.60 1.73
N ALA A 188 -8.11 -11.35 2.78
CA ALA A 188 -6.75 -11.84 2.98
C ALA A 188 -6.31 -12.74 1.80
N LEU A 189 -7.17 -13.68 1.40
CA LEU A 189 -6.91 -14.57 0.26
C LEU A 189 -6.80 -13.78 -1.05
N ILE A 190 -7.72 -12.83 -1.29
CA ILE A 190 -7.69 -11.98 -2.48
C ILE A 190 -6.41 -11.16 -2.54
N SER A 191 -5.97 -10.57 -1.42
CA SER A 191 -4.72 -9.77 -1.38
C SER A 191 -3.49 -10.63 -1.71
N LEU A 192 -3.41 -11.85 -1.19
CA LEU A 192 -2.35 -12.81 -1.54
C LEU A 192 -2.40 -13.19 -3.02
N VAL A 193 -3.57 -13.54 -3.54
CA VAL A 193 -3.74 -13.91 -4.96
C VAL A 193 -3.33 -12.76 -5.87
N ILE A 194 -3.75 -11.53 -5.56
CA ILE A 194 -3.37 -10.34 -6.34
C ILE A 194 -1.87 -10.08 -6.24
N PHE A 195 -1.25 -10.23 -5.07
CA PHE A 195 0.19 -10.05 -4.91
C PHE A 195 0.99 -11.02 -5.80
N PHE A 196 0.67 -12.31 -5.76
CA PHE A 196 1.34 -13.32 -6.60
C PHE A 196 1.03 -13.14 -8.08
N ALA A 197 -0.23 -12.94 -8.46
CA ALA A 197 -0.62 -12.71 -9.85
C ALA A 197 0.09 -11.47 -10.42
N SER A 198 0.14 -10.39 -9.65
CA SER A 198 0.79 -9.15 -10.05
C SER A 198 2.30 -9.32 -10.20
N TYR A 199 2.95 -10.10 -9.32
CA TYR A 199 4.36 -10.44 -9.46
C TYR A 199 4.65 -11.14 -10.80
N PHE A 200 3.87 -12.17 -11.16
CA PHE A 200 4.04 -12.88 -12.44
C PHE A 200 3.78 -11.98 -13.65
N ILE A 201 2.75 -11.14 -13.59
CA ILE A 201 2.44 -10.18 -14.65
C ILE A 201 3.59 -9.17 -14.81
N SER A 202 4.10 -8.64 -13.69
CA SER A 202 5.21 -7.68 -13.66
C SER A 202 6.49 -8.27 -14.25
N VAL A 203 6.83 -9.52 -13.91
CA VAL A 203 7.97 -10.22 -14.50
C VAL A 203 7.79 -10.38 -16.02
N LYS A 204 6.60 -10.78 -16.47
CA LYS A 204 6.31 -10.97 -17.90
C LYS A 204 6.37 -9.66 -18.68
N ILE A 205 5.89 -8.56 -18.11
CA ILE A 205 5.95 -7.22 -18.71
C ILE A 205 7.40 -6.75 -18.79
N TYR A 206 8.15 -6.82 -17.69
CA TYR A 206 9.54 -6.32 -17.63
C TYR A 206 10.51 -7.14 -18.49
N GLN A 207 10.23 -8.44 -18.70
CA GLN A 207 11.00 -9.28 -19.62
C GLN A 207 10.76 -8.93 -21.09
N LYS A 208 9.54 -8.51 -21.45
CA LYS A 208 9.16 -8.15 -22.82
C LYS A 208 9.48 -6.70 -23.19
N LYS A 209 9.85 -5.87 -22.20
CA LYS A 209 10.14 -4.46 -22.43
C LYS A 209 11.58 -4.31 -22.93
N GLU A 210 11.72 -3.88 -24.18
CA GLU A 210 12.99 -3.39 -24.71
C GLU A 210 13.19 -1.95 -24.19
N PHE A 211 14.37 -1.66 -23.65
CA PHE A 211 14.75 -0.39 -23.02
C PHE A 211 15.83 0.29 -23.87
#